data_AF-A0A7L9RU90-F1
#
_entry.id   AF-A0A7L9RU90-F1
#
_cell.length_a   1.000
_cell.length_b   1.000
_cell.length_c   1.000
_cell.angle_alpha   90.00
_cell.angle_beta   90.00
_cell.angle_gamma   90.00
#
_symmetry.space_group_name_H-M   'P 1'
#
loop_
_entity.id
_entity.type
_entity.pdbx_description
1 polymer ?
#
loop_
_entity_poly.entity_id
_entity_poly.type
_entity_poly.pdbx_seq_one_letter_code
_entity_poly.pdbx_strand_id
1 'polypeptide(L)'
;MLHHQYQDSFIYRFFSSFYTEVLREKQKALSQAGPQLPKLEDSKTRIITEQIIAKLESFLRDSEEEALKGGSYIQSGYKAVQYIAVVLTDEIFLNLNWQGQAYWDKNILESRLFNTRKGGEKLFQDLGDFLEQNDMLRTDIAAVYLHALALGFQGKYRHTQDLSIIDLFMGKLYEFIYRQSPKVFTHEASLFPEAYAHTIKDAEPQKLPDPYRWYYYYLLGVTAFLLMTYVMWFDLTFELKTALYELIQLGK
;
A
#
# COMPACT_ATOMS: atom_id res chain seq x y z
N MET A 1 -17.84 25.95 6.13
CA MET A 1 -18.90 25.56 7.07
C MET A 1 -19.44 24.12 6.87
N LEU A 2 -19.37 23.52 5.67
CA LEU A 2 -19.81 22.12 5.44
C LEU A 2 -18.79 21.03 5.87
N HIS A 3 -17.53 21.40 6.15
CA HIS A 3 -16.42 20.46 6.36
C HIS A 3 -16.56 19.56 7.60
N HIS A 4 -17.32 20.00 8.62
CA HIS A 4 -17.55 19.21 9.84
C HIS A 4 -18.89 18.45 9.86
N GLN A 5 -19.83 18.73 8.95
CA GLN A 5 -21.21 18.23 9.11
C GLN A 5 -21.34 16.72 8.95
N TYR A 6 -20.57 16.07 8.08
CA TYR A 6 -20.68 14.62 7.88
C TYR A 6 -19.81 13.81 8.85
N GLN A 7 -18.71 14.37 9.36
CA GLN A 7 -17.82 13.67 10.30
C GLN A 7 -18.53 13.36 11.63
N ASP A 8 -19.49 14.20 11.99
CA ASP A 8 -20.38 14.02 13.14
C ASP A 8 -21.63 13.16 12.81
N SER A 9 -21.76 12.64 11.59
CA SER A 9 -22.84 11.70 11.25
C SER A 9 -22.59 10.34 11.91
N PHE A 10 -23.66 9.74 12.43
CA PHE A 10 -23.63 8.35 12.91
C PHE A 10 -23.09 7.39 11.85
N ILE A 11 -23.49 7.59 10.60
CA ILE A 11 -23.15 6.72 9.47
C ILE A 11 -21.63 6.71 9.23
N TYR A 12 -21.02 7.89 9.24
CA TYR A 12 -19.57 8.02 9.06
C TYR A 12 -18.79 7.46 10.25
N ARG A 13 -19.24 7.74 11.48
CA ARG A 13 -18.62 7.18 12.70
C ARG A 13 -18.69 5.66 12.74
N PHE A 14 -19.82 5.07 12.34
CA PHE A 14 -19.97 3.63 12.20
C PHE A 14 -18.92 3.07 11.24
N PHE A 15 -18.82 3.62 10.02
CA PHE A 15 -17.85 3.15 9.03
C PHE A 15 -16.41 3.25 9.55
N SER A 16 -16.02 4.41 10.11
CA SER A 16 -14.67 4.61 10.65
C SER A 16 -14.34 3.65 11.80
N SER A 17 -15.31 3.41 12.69
CA SER A 17 -15.12 2.52 13.84
C SER A 17 -15.02 1.05 13.39
N PHE A 18 -15.91 0.64 12.48
CA PHE A 18 -15.87 -0.71 11.91
C PHE A 18 -14.58 -0.95 11.13
N TYR A 19 -14.16 0.00 10.30
CA TYR A 19 -12.91 -0.11 9.55
C TYR A 19 -11.69 -0.22 10.46
N THR A 20 -11.67 0.53 11.57
CA THR A 20 -10.62 0.39 12.60
C THR A 20 -10.59 -1.01 13.18
N GLU A 21 -11.77 -1.60 13.43
CA GLU A 21 -11.87 -2.97 13.92
C GLU A 21 -11.38 -3.99 12.89
N VAL A 22 -11.75 -3.83 11.61
CA VAL A 22 -11.23 -4.62 10.49
C VAL A 22 -9.71 -4.57 10.43
N LEU A 23 -9.12 -3.38 10.59
CA LEU A 23 -7.65 -3.23 10.61
C LEU A 23 -6.99 -3.95 11.78
N ARG A 24 -7.62 -3.94 12.97
CA ARG A 24 -7.11 -4.70 14.13
C ARG A 24 -7.13 -6.19 13.86
N GLU A 25 -8.22 -6.71 13.30
CA GLU A 25 -8.33 -8.13 12.97
C GLU A 25 -7.40 -8.53 11.81
N LYS A 26 -7.22 -7.66 10.82
CA LYS A 26 -6.18 -7.82 9.77
C LYS A 26 -4.78 -7.92 10.38
N GLN A 27 -4.46 -7.05 11.34
CA GLN A 27 -3.15 -7.08 12.00
C GLN A 27 -2.94 -8.36 12.81
N LYS A 28 -3.98 -8.88 13.48
CA LYS A 28 -3.93 -10.18 14.18
C LYS A 28 -3.77 -11.35 13.22
N ALA A 29 -4.50 -11.33 12.09
CA ALA A 29 -4.37 -12.35 11.05
C ALA A 29 -2.95 -12.40 10.49
N LEU A 30 -2.31 -11.24 10.30
CA LEU A 30 -0.93 -11.14 9.82
C LEU A 30 0.11 -11.52 10.87
N SER A 31 -0.06 -11.13 12.14
CA SER A 31 0.92 -11.44 13.20
C SER A 31 0.99 -12.95 13.50
N GLN A 32 -0.05 -13.69 13.15
CA GLN A 32 -0.10 -15.15 13.27
C GLN A 32 0.37 -15.88 11.99
N ALA A 33 0.69 -15.14 10.93
CA ALA A 33 1.26 -15.69 9.70
C ALA A 33 2.74 -16.05 9.91
N GLY A 34 2.99 -17.24 10.45
CA GLY A 34 4.31 -17.89 10.34
C GLY A 34 4.65 -18.24 8.87
N PRO A 35 5.91 -18.63 8.56
CA PRO A 35 6.33 -18.97 7.20
C PRO A 35 5.38 -19.99 6.58
N GLN A 36 4.84 -19.64 5.41
CA GLN A 36 3.83 -20.40 4.70
C GLN A 36 4.25 -21.86 4.49
N LEU A 37 3.55 -22.77 5.17
CA LEU A 37 3.48 -24.18 4.81
C LEU A 37 2.13 -24.43 4.10
N PRO A 38 2.09 -25.26 3.04
CA PRO A 38 0.95 -25.29 2.14
C PRO A 38 -0.24 -26.06 2.73
N LYS A 39 -1.44 -25.51 2.49
CA LYS A 39 -2.68 -26.21 2.06
C LYS A 39 -3.41 -27.19 2.99
N LEU A 40 -3.10 -27.29 4.27
CA LEU A 40 -4.04 -27.90 5.22
C LEU A 40 -4.68 -26.80 6.06
N GLU A 41 -6.00 -26.63 5.89
CA GLU A 41 -6.83 -25.92 6.86
C GLU A 41 -6.63 -26.59 8.22
N ASP A 42 -5.70 -26.07 9.02
CA ASP A 42 -5.55 -26.46 10.41
C ASP A 42 -6.84 -26.09 11.14
N SER A 43 -7.35 -27.01 11.97
CA SER A 43 -8.51 -26.76 12.85
C SER A 43 -8.33 -25.47 13.64
N LYS A 44 -7.09 -25.14 14.04
CA LYS A 44 -6.77 -23.88 14.72
C LYS A 44 -7.03 -22.65 13.85
N THR A 45 -6.57 -22.65 12.60
CA THR A 45 -6.77 -21.55 11.65
C THR A 45 -8.25 -21.32 11.34
N ARG A 46 -9.04 -22.41 11.23
CA ARG A 46 -10.50 -22.32 11.07
C ARG A 46 -11.15 -21.64 12.28
N ILE A 47 -10.79 -22.05 13.50
CA ILE A 47 -11.32 -21.46 14.73
C ILE A 47 -11.00 -19.96 14.80
N ILE A 48 -9.76 -19.57 14.48
CA ILE A 48 -9.36 -18.16 14.49
C ILE A 48 -10.13 -17.36 13.43
N THR A 49 -10.26 -17.89 12.23
CA THR A 49 -10.99 -17.22 11.15
C THR A 49 -12.46 -17.04 11.51
N GLU A 50 -13.09 -18.08 12.07
CA GLU A 50 -14.48 -18.01 12.55
C GLU A 50 -14.63 -17.00 13.69
N GLN A 51 -13.65 -16.90 14.60
CA GLN A 51 -13.65 -15.86 15.64
C GLN A 51 -13.60 -14.45 15.07
N ILE A 52 -12.78 -14.21 14.04
CA ILE A 52 -12.73 -12.91 13.35
C ILE A 52 -14.09 -12.62 12.72
N ILE A 53 -14.66 -13.56 11.97
CA ILE A 53 -15.97 -13.40 11.32
C ILE A 53 -17.05 -13.11 12.37
N ALA A 54 -17.15 -13.93 13.40
CA ALA A 54 -18.14 -13.79 14.47
C ALA A 54 -18.03 -12.43 15.18
N LYS A 55 -16.81 -11.92 15.36
CA LYS A 55 -16.57 -10.61 15.97
C LYS A 55 -17.04 -9.45 15.08
N LEU A 56 -16.77 -9.53 13.78
CA LEU A 56 -17.24 -8.53 12.82
C LEU A 56 -18.77 -8.58 12.68
N GLU A 57 -19.36 -9.78 12.63
CA GLU A 57 -20.81 -9.95 12.63
C GLU A 57 -21.47 -9.40 13.90
N SER A 58 -20.87 -9.64 15.08
CA SER A 58 -21.39 -9.06 16.33
C SER A 58 -21.35 -7.54 16.31
N PHE A 59 -20.26 -6.94 15.83
CA PHE A 59 -20.16 -5.48 15.71
C PHE A 59 -21.25 -4.91 14.79
N LEU A 60 -21.48 -5.56 13.64
CA LEU A 60 -22.50 -5.14 12.68
C LEU A 60 -23.92 -5.28 13.25
N ARG A 61 -24.19 -6.34 14.03
CA ARG A 61 -25.48 -6.50 14.70
C ARG A 61 -25.71 -5.43 15.75
N ASP A 62 -24.73 -5.16 16.60
CA ASP A 62 -24.84 -4.14 17.65
C ASP A 62 -25.04 -2.73 17.04
N SER A 63 -24.33 -2.45 15.95
CA SER A 63 -24.48 -1.18 15.21
C SER A 63 -25.84 -1.05 14.51
N GLU A 64 -26.42 -2.16 14.05
CA GLU A 64 -27.76 -2.18 13.46
C GLU A 64 -28.84 -1.88 14.50
N GLU A 65 -28.72 -2.44 15.71
CA GLU A 65 -29.64 -2.13 16.81
C GLU A 65 -29.61 -0.64 17.20
N GLU A 66 -28.43 -0.01 17.14
CA GLU A 66 -28.29 1.43 17.36
C GLU A 66 -28.92 2.23 16.21
N ALA A 67 -28.71 1.81 14.96
CA ALA A 67 -29.30 2.46 13.79
C ALA A 67 -30.85 2.39 13.79
N LEU A 68 -31.42 1.27 14.25
CA LEU A 68 -32.87 1.08 14.38
C LEU A 68 -33.52 2.02 15.40
N LYS A 69 -32.77 2.43 16.43
CA LYS A 69 -33.22 3.46 17.39
C LYS A 69 -33.19 4.87 16.80
N GLY A 70 -32.51 5.06 15.66
CA GLY A 70 -32.50 6.28 14.88
C GLY A 70 -33.72 6.44 13.97
N GLY A 71 -33.83 7.60 13.34
CA GLY A 71 -34.86 7.87 12.33
C GLY A 71 -34.62 7.14 11.00
N SER A 72 -35.61 7.19 10.10
CA SER A 72 -35.57 6.52 8.78
C SER A 72 -34.33 6.88 7.94
N TYR A 73 -33.85 8.12 8.03
CA TYR A 73 -32.62 8.56 7.39
C TYR A 73 -31.42 7.72 7.84
N ILE A 74 -31.20 7.61 9.15
CA ILE A 74 -30.11 6.85 9.76
C ILE A 74 -30.20 5.38 9.38
N GLN A 75 -31.40 4.79 9.43
CA GLN A 75 -31.60 3.38 9.08
C GLN A 75 -31.25 3.11 7.60
N SER A 76 -31.74 3.95 6.69
CA SER A 76 -31.46 3.80 5.25
C SER A 76 -29.97 3.99 4.93
N GLY A 77 -29.32 5.01 5.53
CA GLY A 77 -27.91 5.27 5.32
C GLY A 77 -27.01 4.23 5.98
N TYR A 78 -27.41 3.70 7.15
CA TYR A 78 -26.74 2.58 7.78
C TYR A 78 -26.74 1.36 6.87
N LYS A 79 -27.87 0.98 6.28
CA LYS A 79 -27.93 -0.18 5.38
C LYS A 79 -27.03 -0.05 4.16
N ALA A 80 -27.00 1.14 3.54
CA ALA A 80 -26.09 1.42 2.43
C ALA A 80 -24.62 1.30 2.86
N VAL A 81 -24.25 1.91 3.99
CA VAL A 81 -22.86 1.91 4.47
C VAL A 81 -22.43 0.57 5.06
N GLN A 82 -23.34 -0.19 5.66
CA GLN A 82 -23.13 -1.58 6.09
C GLN A 82 -22.70 -2.44 4.90
N TYR A 83 -23.38 -2.30 3.75
CA TYR A 83 -23.02 -3.04 2.54
C TYR A 83 -21.62 -2.66 2.04
N ILE A 84 -21.31 -1.37 1.95
CA ILE A 84 -19.98 -0.87 1.54
C ILE A 84 -18.88 -1.42 2.45
N ALA A 85 -19.10 -1.34 3.77
CA ALA A 85 -18.15 -1.79 4.78
C ALA A 85 -17.87 -3.30 4.70
N VAL A 86 -18.92 -4.11 4.50
CA VAL A 86 -18.83 -5.57 4.36
C VAL A 86 -18.05 -5.94 3.09
N VAL A 87 -18.41 -5.35 1.95
CA VAL A 87 -17.75 -5.63 0.67
C VAL A 87 -16.28 -5.21 0.68
N LEU A 88 -15.96 -4.06 1.28
CA LEU A 88 -14.58 -3.62 1.48
C LEU A 88 -13.80 -4.60 2.37
N THR A 89 -14.42 -5.08 3.44
CA THR A 89 -13.80 -6.04 4.38
C THR A 89 -13.47 -7.36 3.69
N ASP A 90 -14.43 -7.90 2.95
CA ASP A 90 -14.21 -9.12 2.17
C ASP A 90 -13.10 -8.93 1.15
N GLU A 91 -13.06 -7.80 0.44
CA GLU A 91 -11.96 -7.50 -0.47
C GLU A 91 -10.60 -7.47 0.25
N ILE A 92 -10.52 -6.89 1.45
CA ILE A 92 -9.28 -6.85 2.24
C ILE A 92 -8.82 -8.26 2.61
N PHE A 93 -9.69 -9.10 3.18
CA PHE A 93 -9.31 -10.43 3.67
C PHE A 93 -9.10 -11.46 2.56
N LEU A 94 -9.81 -11.33 1.43
CA LEU A 94 -9.60 -12.16 0.24
C LEU A 94 -8.26 -11.86 -0.45
N ASN A 95 -7.73 -10.66 -0.31
CA ASN A 95 -6.47 -10.26 -0.95
C ASN A 95 -5.28 -10.20 0.02
N LEU A 96 -5.53 -10.53 1.29
CA LEU A 96 -4.49 -10.70 2.29
C LEU A 96 -3.78 -12.03 2.07
N ASN A 97 -2.45 -12.07 2.21
CA ASN A 97 -1.71 -13.31 2.23
C ASN A 97 -1.62 -13.85 3.67
N TRP A 98 -2.59 -14.70 4.07
CA TRP A 98 -2.72 -15.23 5.42
C TRP A 98 -3.33 -16.63 5.42
N GLN A 99 -3.17 -17.36 6.53
CA GLN A 99 -3.56 -18.78 6.60
C GLN A 99 -5.08 -19.00 6.49
N GLY A 100 -5.90 -18.04 6.95
CA GLY A 100 -7.36 -18.14 6.94
C GLY A 100 -8.03 -17.79 5.61
N GLN A 101 -7.27 -17.36 4.59
CA GLN A 101 -7.81 -16.88 3.31
C GLN A 101 -8.76 -17.89 2.65
N ALA A 102 -8.39 -19.18 2.62
CA ALA A 102 -9.20 -20.23 2.01
C ALA A 102 -10.51 -20.50 2.76
N TYR A 103 -10.51 -20.35 4.09
CA TYR A 103 -11.73 -20.47 4.88
C TYR A 103 -12.60 -19.22 4.75
N TRP A 104 -11.99 -18.03 4.69
CA TRP A 104 -12.67 -16.77 4.42
C TRP A 104 -13.38 -16.78 3.08
N ASP A 105 -12.72 -17.25 2.01
CA ASP A 105 -13.32 -17.34 0.67
C ASP A 105 -14.61 -18.18 0.64
N LYS A 106 -14.69 -19.24 1.46
CA LYS A 106 -15.92 -20.03 1.61
C LYS A 106 -16.98 -19.33 2.47
N ASN A 107 -16.57 -18.45 3.38
CA ASN A 107 -17.42 -17.84 4.41
C ASN A 107 -17.41 -16.30 4.37
N ILE A 108 -17.36 -15.70 3.18
CA ILE A 108 -17.33 -14.24 3.03
C ILE A 108 -18.54 -13.58 3.70
N LEU A 109 -18.33 -12.40 4.28
CA LEU A 109 -19.35 -11.67 5.03
C LEU A 109 -20.52 -11.26 4.14
N GLU A 110 -20.27 -10.87 2.89
CA GLU A 110 -21.30 -10.50 1.91
C GLU A 110 -22.31 -11.63 1.72
N SER A 111 -21.82 -12.87 1.60
CA SER A 111 -22.67 -14.04 1.41
C SER A 111 -23.46 -14.37 2.66
N ARG A 112 -22.89 -14.17 3.85
CA ARG A 112 -23.55 -14.46 5.13
C ARG A 112 -24.64 -13.43 5.46
N LEU A 113 -24.43 -12.16 5.12
CA LEU A 113 -25.33 -11.06 5.49
C LEU A 113 -26.34 -10.70 4.39
N PHE A 114 -25.96 -10.81 3.12
CA PHE A 114 -26.76 -10.34 1.99
C PHE A 114 -27.10 -11.43 0.97
N ASN A 115 -26.63 -12.67 1.17
CA ASN A 115 -26.81 -13.79 0.23
C ASN A 115 -26.33 -13.47 -1.20
N THR A 116 -25.28 -12.65 -1.33
CA THR A 116 -24.64 -12.30 -2.62
C THR A 116 -23.13 -12.46 -2.53
N ARG A 117 -22.48 -12.64 -3.69
CA ARG A 117 -21.02 -12.64 -3.88
C ARG A 117 -20.57 -11.69 -5.00
N LYS A 118 -21.41 -10.71 -5.33
CA LYS A 118 -21.20 -9.76 -6.44
C LYS A 118 -20.85 -8.36 -5.97
N GLY A 119 -20.37 -8.22 -4.72
CA GLY A 119 -20.10 -6.93 -4.10
C GLY A 119 -19.19 -6.03 -4.90
N GLY A 120 -18.14 -6.61 -5.50
CA GLY A 120 -17.21 -5.88 -6.35
C GLY A 120 -17.85 -5.21 -7.58
N GLU A 121 -18.95 -5.73 -8.10
CA GLU A 121 -19.69 -5.12 -9.22
C GLU A 121 -20.82 -4.23 -8.71
N LYS A 122 -21.60 -4.75 -7.77
CA LYS A 122 -22.78 -4.09 -7.22
C LYS A 122 -22.43 -2.77 -6.53
N LEU A 123 -21.31 -2.68 -5.81
CA LEU A 123 -20.88 -1.44 -5.16
C LEU A 123 -20.70 -0.31 -6.18
N PHE A 124 -20.11 -0.59 -7.35
CA PHE A 124 -19.97 0.43 -8.41
C PHE A 124 -21.28 0.76 -9.13
N GLN A 125 -22.21 -0.19 -9.22
CA GLN A 125 -23.57 0.09 -9.71
C GLN A 125 -24.29 1.02 -8.73
N ASP A 126 -24.31 0.67 -7.45
CA ASP A 126 -24.94 1.46 -6.38
C ASP A 126 -24.29 2.85 -6.26
N LEU A 127 -22.97 2.98 -6.49
CA LEU A 127 -22.27 4.26 -6.56
C LEU A 127 -22.68 5.09 -7.78
N GLY A 128 -22.85 4.47 -8.94
CA GLY A 128 -23.35 5.14 -10.14
C GLY A 128 -24.75 5.72 -9.91
N ASP A 129 -25.66 4.88 -9.43
CA ASP A 129 -27.04 5.26 -9.11
C ASP A 129 -27.08 6.38 -8.04
N PHE A 130 -26.21 6.30 -7.03
CA PHE A 130 -26.09 7.33 -5.98
C PHE A 130 -25.67 8.69 -6.57
N LEU A 131 -24.69 8.71 -7.46
CA LEU A 131 -24.24 9.94 -8.11
C LEU A 131 -25.30 10.52 -9.06
N GLU A 132 -26.08 9.66 -9.73
CA GLU A 132 -27.19 10.09 -10.59
C GLU A 132 -28.36 10.70 -9.80
N GLN A 133 -28.69 10.13 -8.64
CA GLN A 133 -29.73 10.68 -7.75
C GLN A 133 -29.40 12.09 -7.26
N ASN A 134 -28.10 12.40 -7.12
CA ASN A 134 -27.59 13.71 -6.73
C ASN A 134 -28.24 14.28 -5.44
N ASP A 135 -28.54 13.40 -4.48
CA ASP A 135 -29.18 13.77 -3.20
C ASP A 135 -28.16 14.40 -2.25
N MET A 136 -28.09 15.74 -2.26
CA MET A 136 -27.14 16.52 -1.46
C MET A 136 -27.26 16.28 0.06
N LEU A 137 -28.38 15.75 0.55
CA LEU A 137 -28.54 15.45 1.97
C LEU A 137 -27.68 14.26 2.41
N ARG A 138 -27.29 13.37 1.48
CA ARG A 138 -26.53 12.14 1.74
C ARG A 138 -25.03 12.29 1.56
N THR A 139 -24.49 13.44 1.97
CA THR A 139 -23.05 13.75 1.87
C THR A 139 -22.19 12.80 2.72
N ASP A 140 -22.74 12.24 3.79
CA ASP A 140 -22.09 11.24 4.64
C ASP A 140 -21.88 9.89 3.93
N ILE A 141 -22.84 9.44 3.14
CA ILE A 141 -22.70 8.23 2.31
C ILE A 141 -21.68 8.46 1.19
N ALA A 142 -21.72 9.62 0.54
CA ALA A 142 -20.71 10.00 -0.46
C ALA A 142 -19.30 9.97 0.13
N ALA A 143 -19.13 10.51 1.34
CA ALA A 143 -17.86 10.47 2.05
C ALA A 143 -17.41 9.03 2.29
N VAL A 144 -18.30 8.13 2.71
CA VAL A 144 -17.96 6.71 2.88
C VAL A 144 -17.51 6.05 1.57
N TYR A 145 -18.19 6.30 0.45
CA TYR A 145 -17.74 5.81 -0.86
C TYR A 145 -16.34 6.32 -1.21
N LEU A 146 -16.11 7.63 -1.02
CA LEU A 146 -14.80 8.23 -1.29
C LEU A 146 -13.71 7.59 -0.43
N HIS A 147 -13.99 7.36 0.86
CA HIS A 147 -13.04 6.70 1.75
C HIS A 147 -12.80 5.25 1.35
N ALA A 148 -13.84 4.48 1.00
CA ALA A 148 -13.66 3.10 0.54
C ALA A 148 -12.76 3.01 -0.70
N LEU A 149 -12.94 3.90 -1.69
CA LEU A 149 -12.08 3.98 -2.87
C LEU A 149 -10.65 4.43 -2.51
N ALA A 150 -10.51 5.45 -1.66
CA ALA A 150 -9.21 5.95 -1.21
C ALA A 150 -8.42 4.91 -0.39
N LEU A 151 -9.11 3.98 0.27
CA LEU A 151 -8.51 2.83 0.97
C LEU A 151 -8.07 1.70 0.03
N GLY A 152 -8.26 1.87 -1.28
CA GLY A 152 -7.80 0.95 -2.31
C GLY A 152 -8.83 -0.10 -2.75
N PHE A 153 -10.12 0.16 -2.52
CA PHE A 153 -11.18 -0.69 -3.07
C PHE A 153 -11.17 -0.65 -4.59
N GLN A 154 -11.03 -1.82 -5.23
CA GLN A 154 -10.98 -1.94 -6.69
C GLN A 154 -12.17 -2.71 -7.26
N GLY A 155 -12.76 -3.64 -6.51
CA GLY A 155 -13.90 -4.45 -6.94
C GLY A 155 -13.68 -5.06 -8.32
N LYS A 156 -14.67 -4.87 -9.22
CA LYS A 156 -14.63 -5.38 -10.61
C LYS A 156 -13.47 -4.86 -11.46
N TYR A 157 -12.84 -3.73 -11.09
CA TYR A 157 -11.76 -3.12 -11.87
C TYR A 157 -10.35 -3.61 -11.48
N ARG A 158 -10.24 -4.51 -10.49
CA ARG A 158 -8.95 -5.04 -10.00
C ARG A 158 -8.07 -5.67 -11.08
N HIS A 159 -8.66 -6.27 -12.10
CA HIS A 159 -7.93 -6.93 -13.20
C HIS A 159 -7.82 -6.05 -14.45
N THR A 160 -8.28 -4.82 -14.39
CA THR A 160 -8.18 -3.86 -15.48
C THR A 160 -6.81 -3.18 -15.44
N GLN A 161 -6.18 -2.99 -16.60
CA GLN A 161 -4.87 -2.31 -16.69
C GLN A 161 -4.98 -0.81 -16.40
N ASP A 162 -6.15 -0.24 -16.63
CA ASP A 162 -6.45 1.17 -16.43
C ASP A 162 -7.39 1.37 -15.22
N LEU A 163 -6.88 2.03 -14.19
CA LEU A 163 -7.62 2.39 -12.98
C LEU A 163 -8.17 3.83 -13.03
N SER A 164 -8.05 4.52 -14.18
CA SER A 164 -8.56 5.88 -14.39
C SER A 164 -10.06 6.02 -14.09
N ILE A 165 -10.82 4.93 -14.25
CA ILE A 165 -12.25 4.89 -13.91
C ILE A 165 -12.45 5.10 -12.40
N ILE A 166 -11.60 4.53 -11.55
CA ILE A 166 -11.67 4.73 -10.08
C ILE A 166 -11.35 6.19 -9.76
N ASP A 167 -10.32 6.76 -10.40
CA ASP A 167 -9.98 8.17 -10.25
C ASP A 167 -11.12 9.10 -10.67
N LEU A 168 -11.82 8.77 -11.75
CA LEU A 168 -13.01 9.48 -12.20
C LEU A 168 -14.13 9.44 -11.14
N PHE A 169 -14.39 8.29 -10.53
CA PHE A 169 -15.38 8.16 -9.46
C PHE A 169 -14.98 8.95 -8.21
N MET A 170 -13.70 8.87 -7.80
CA MET A 170 -13.18 9.67 -6.69
C MET A 170 -13.31 11.17 -6.98
N GLY A 171 -13.04 11.59 -8.22
CA GLY A 171 -13.22 12.97 -8.66
C GLY A 171 -14.67 13.44 -8.54
N LYS A 172 -15.62 12.66 -9.06
CA LYS A 172 -17.06 12.96 -8.95
C LYS A 172 -17.54 13.03 -7.51
N LEU A 173 -17.11 12.09 -6.67
CA LEU A 173 -17.44 12.09 -5.24
C LEU A 173 -16.85 13.30 -4.50
N TYR A 174 -15.61 13.68 -4.84
CA TYR A 174 -14.99 14.87 -4.29
C TYR A 174 -15.76 16.14 -4.68
N GLU A 175 -16.12 16.29 -5.96
CA GLU A 175 -16.95 17.42 -6.41
C GLU A 175 -18.29 17.45 -5.70
N PHE A 176 -18.91 16.29 -5.51
CA PHE A 176 -20.18 16.17 -4.79
C PHE A 176 -20.07 16.64 -3.33
N ILE A 177 -19.02 16.22 -2.61
CA ILE A 177 -18.82 16.53 -1.19
C ILE A 177 -18.35 17.98 -0.98
N TYR A 178 -17.38 18.42 -1.76
CA TYR A 178 -16.66 19.68 -1.52
C TYR A 178 -17.16 20.84 -2.39
N ARG A 179 -18.00 20.58 -3.40
CA ARG A 179 -18.48 21.56 -4.38
C ARG A 179 -17.34 22.32 -5.07
N GLN A 180 -16.19 21.66 -5.18
CA GLN A 180 -14.98 22.17 -5.81
C GLN A 180 -14.38 21.07 -6.66
N SER A 181 -13.90 21.43 -7.86
CA SER A 181 -13.18 20.49 -8.70
C SER A 181 -11.87 20.09 -8.02
N PRO A 182 -11.62 18.78 -7.83
CA PRO A 182 -10.38 18.32 -7.26
C PRO A 182 -9.26 18.61 -8.24
N LYS A 183 -8.42 19.60 -7.93
CA LYS A 183 -7.19 19.81 -8.68
C LYS A 183 -6.25 18.61 -8.59
N VAL A 184 -6.42 17.73 -7.59
CA VAL A 184 -5.50 16.63 -7.25
C VAL A 184 -5.64 15.40 -8.14
N PHE A 185 -6.83 15.11 -8.69
CA PHE A 185 -7.05 13.91 -9.50
C PHE A 185 -6.73 14.10 -10.99
N THR A 186 -6.29 15.30 -11.40
CA THR A 186 -5.67 15.47 -12.71
C THR A 186 -4.23 14.97 -12.63
N HIS A 187 -3.84 14.06 -13.53
CA HIS A 187 -2.53 13.39 -13.59
C HIS A 187 -1.30 14.33 -13.57
N GLU A 188 -1.50 15.63 -13.72
CA GLU A 188 -0.47 16.68 -13.71
C GLU A 188 -0.31 17.39 -12.35
N ALA A 189 -1.25 17.22 -11.41
CA ALA A 189 -1.24 17.94 -10.15
C ALA A 189 -0.48 17.15 -9.09
N SER A 190 0.81 17.40 -9.03
CA SER A 190 1.64 16.99 -7.90
C SER A 190 1.06 17.54 -6.59
N LEU A 191 0.70 16.63 -5.67
CA LEU A 191 0.24 16.94 -4.30
C LEU A 191 1.23 17.81 -3.51
N PHE A 192 2.51 17.71 -3.87
CA PHE A 192 3.61 18.48 -3.30
C PHE A 192 4.54 18.88 -4.45
N PRO A 193 4.24 19.96 -5.18
CA PRO A 193 5.05 20.40 -6.33
C PRO A 193 6.53 20.49 -5.97
N GLU A 194 6.84 20.95 -4.75
CA GLU A 194 8.20 21.08 -4.22
C GLU A 194 8.88 19.73 -3.95
N ALA A 195 8.15 18.72 -3.44
CA ALA A 195 8.73 17.38 -3.24
C ALA A 195 9.00 16.67 -4.57
N TYR A 196 8.13 16.86 -5.56
CA TYR A 196 8.31 16.30 -6.90
C TYR A 196 9.27 17.09 -7.78
N ALA A 197 9.45 18.40 -7.55
CA ALA A 197 10.49 19.22 -8.19
C ALA A 197 11.91 18.74 -7.81
N HIS A 198 12.04 18.10 -6.64
CA HIS A 198 13.28 17.50 -6.17
C HIS A 198 13.27 15.96 -6.21
N THR A 199 12.17 15.34 -6.63
CA THR A 199 12.16 13.92 -6.96
C THR A 199 12.54 13.82 -8.43
N ILE A 200 13.75 13.36 -8.70
CA ILE A 200 14.31 13.15 -10.03
C ILE A 200 13.33 12.31 -10.87
N LYS A 201 12.42 12.97 -11.60
CA LYS A 201 11.44 12.33 -12.49
C LYS A 201 11.85 12.35 -13.96
N ASP A 202 12.90 13.10 -14.29
CA ASP A 202 13.55 13.11 -15.61
C ASP A 202 15.02 12.73 -15.52
N ALA A 203 15.36 11.72 -14.70
CA ALA A 203 16.51 10.93 -15.06
C ALA A 203 16.07 10.02 -16.21
N GLU A 204 16.21 10.51 -17.46
CA GLU A 204 16.77 9.64 -18.48
C GLU A 204 17.89 8.84 -17.80
N PRO A 205 17.99 7.51 -17.97
CA PRO A 205 19.02 6.72 -17.32
C PRO A 205 20.39 7.25 -17.76
N GLN A 206 20.89 8.26 -17.07
CA GLN A 206 22.24 8.74 -17.19
C GLN A 206 23.05 7.60 -16.62
N LYS A 207 23.62 6.83 -17.54
CA LYS A 207 24.66 5.85 -17.26
C LYS A 207 25.59 6.50 -16.26
N LEU A 208 25.64 5.92 -15.06
CA LEU A 208 26.56 6.34 -14.01
C LEU A 208 27.93 6.55 -14.66
N PRO A 209 28.64 7.66 -14.39
CA PRO A 209 29.94 7.91 -14.98
C PRO A 209 30.83 6.69 -14.73
N ASP A 210 31.21 6.07 -15.84
CA ASP A 210 31.83 4.77 -15.88
C ASP A 210 33.11 4.77 -15.02
N PRO A 211 33.16 4.02 -13.89
CA PRO A 211 34.26 4.10 -12.92
C PRO A 211 35.58 3.56 -13.46
N TYR A 212 35.60 2.99 -14.67
CA TYR A 212 36.80 2.42 -15.29
C TYR A 212 37.91 3.45 -15.53
N ARG A 213 37.58 4.73 -15.75
CA ARG A 213 38.59 5.77 -16.01
C ARG A 213 39.42 6.07 -14.77
N TRP A 214 38.77 6.15 -13.61
CA TRP A 214 39.45 6.35 -12.33
C TRP A 214 40.24 5.12 -11.90
N TYR A 215 39.72 3.92 -12.19
CA TYR A 215 40.46 2.67 -12.00
C TYR A 215 41.77 2.64 -12.81
N TYR A 216 41.77 3.11 -14.07
CA TYR A 216 42.98 3.18 -14.89
C TYR A 216 44.03 4.15 -14.32
N TYR A 217 43.63 5.35 -13.89
CA TYR A 217 44.57 6.30 -13.26
C TYR A 217 45.14 5.76 -11.96
N TYR A 218 44.32 5.10 -11.14
CA TYR A 218 44.78 4.42 -9.93
C TYR A 218 45.80 3.32 -10.27
N LEU A 219 45.49 2.45 -11.24
CA LEU A 219 46.38 1.36 -11.67
C LEU A 219 47.71 1.89 -12.24
N LEU A 220 47.66 2.96 -13.03
CA LEU A 220 48.85 3.65 -13.56
C LEU A 220 49.71 4.19 -12.41
N GLY A 221 49.09 4.85 -11.42
CA GLY A 221 49.78 5.39 -10.25
C GLY A 221 50.46 4.30 -9.42
N VAL A 222 49.76 3.19 -9.16
CA VAL A 222 50.33 2.03 -8.44
C VAL A 222 51.50 1.43 -9.23
N THR A 223 51.37 1.30 -10.55
CA THR A 223 52.44 0.74 -11.40
C THR A 223 53.67 1.64 -11.41
N ALA A 224 53.50 2.96 -11.53
CA ALA A 224 54.59 3.92 -11.48
C ALA A 224 55.29 3.90 -10.10
N PHE A 225 54.53 3.82 -9.01
CA PHE A 225 55.07 3.71 -7.66
C PHE A 225 55.89 2.43 -7.48
N LEU A 226 55.41 1.29 -7.98
CA LEU A 226 56.14 0.02 -7.94
C LEU A 226 57.44 0.07 -8.76
N LEU A 227 57.42 0.70 -9.95
CA LEU A 227 58.63 0.89 -10.75
C LEU A 227 59.65 1.79 -10.06
N MET A 228 59.20 2.89 -9.45
CA MET A 228 60.08 3.79 -8.71
C MET A 228 60.70 3.08 -7.50
N THR A 229 59.90 2.28 -6.79
CA THR A 229 60.37 1.45 -5.67
C THR A 229 61.38 0.40 -6.15
N TYR A 230 61.14 -0.22 -7.31
CA TYR A 230 62.05 -1.20 -7.90
C TYR A 230 63.38 -0.60 -8.33
N VAL A 231 63.39 0.57 -8.97
CA VAL A 231 64.62 1.28 -9.36
C VAL A 231 65.42 1.67 -8.11
N MET A 232 64.77 2.24 -7.10
CA MET A 232 65.41 2.59 -5.84
C MET A 232 66.03 1.37 -5.15
N TRP A 233 65.33 0.22 -5.18
CA TRP A 233 65.88 -1.04 -4.67
C TRP A 233 67.07 -1.53 -5.48
N PHE A 234 67.02 -1.41 -6.82
CA PHE A 234 68.12 -1.82 -7.70
C PHE A 234 69.39 -1.01 -7.44
N ASP A 235 69.28 0.33 -7.36
CA ASP A 235 70.41 1.21 -7.07
C ASP A 235 71.04 0.89 -5.71
N LEU A 236 70.20 0.72 -4.68
CA LEU A 236 70.66 0.37 -3.33
C LEU A 236 71.33 -1.02 -3.28
N THR A 237 70.80 -1.99 -4.04
CA THR A 237 71.35 -3.35 -4.08
C THR A 237 72.63 -3.42 -4.92
N PHE A 238 72.81 -2.51 -5.89
CA PHE A 238 74.03 -2.43 -6.70
C PHE A 238 75.23 -1.93 -5.87
N GLU A 239 75.03 -0.92 -5.02
CA GLU A 239 76.05 -0.49 -4.06
C GLU A 239 76.43 -1.61 -3.09
N LEU A 240 75.44 -2.35 -2.59
CA LEU A 240 75.64 -3.49 -1.69
C LEU A 240 76.43 -4.63 -2.35
N LYS A 241 76.16 -4.94 -3.62
CA LYS A 241 76.95 -5.92 -4.39
C LYS A 241 78.39 -5.45 -4.60
N THR A 242 78.59 -4.17 -4.88
CA THR A 242 79.92 -3.60 -5.11
C THR A 242 80.78 -3.69 -3.83
N ALA A 243 80.20 -3.32 -2.68
CA ALA A 243 80.86 -3.46 -1.38
C ALA A 243 81.12 -4.94 -0.99
N LEU A 244 80.19 -5.85 -1.33
CA LEU A 244 80.38 -7.29 -1.12
C LEU A 244 81.53 -7.85 -1.98
N TYR A 245 81.66 -7.40 -3.24
CA TYR A 245 82.78 -7.82 -4.10
C TYR A 245 84.13 -7.27 -3.62
N GLU A 246 84.20 -6.04 -3.10
CA GLU A 246 85.41 -5.50 -2.47
C GLU A 246 85.81 -6.29 -1.22
N LEU A 247 84.86 -6.65 -0.35
CA LEU A 247 85.14 -7.45 0.85
C LEU A 247 85.56 -8.89 0.52
N ILE A 248 85.01 -9.49 -0.53
CA ILE A 248 85.41 -10.84 -0.99
C ILE A 248 86.80 -10.81 -1.65
N GLN A 249 87.22 -9.71 -2.29
CA GLN A 249 88.58 -9.58 -2.81
C GLN A 249 89.62 -9.30 -1.72
N LEU A 250 89.26 -8.59 -0.65
CA LEU A 250 90.15 -8.35 0.51
C LEU A 250 90.27 -9.54 1.48
N GLY A 251 89.38 -10.54 1.35
CA GLY A 251 89.40 -11.79 2.12
C GLY A 251 90.17 -12.95 1.48
N LYS A 252 90.89 -12.70 0.38
CA LYS A 252 91.83 -13.62 -0.27
C LYS A 252 93.26 -13.08 -0.17
#